data_AF-A0A6B3FVZ2-F1
#
_entry.id   AF-A0A6B3FVZ2-F1
#
_cell.length_a   1.000
_cell.length_b   1.000
_cell.length_c   1.000
_cell.angle_alpha   90.00
_cell.angle_beta   90.00
_cell.angle_gamma   90.00
#
_symmetry.space_group_name_H-M   'P 1'
#
loop_
_entity.id
_entity.type
_entity.pdbx_description
1 polymer ?
#
loop_
_entity_poly.entity_id
_entity_poly.type
_entity_poly.pdbx_seq_one_letter_code
_entity_poly.pdbx_strand_id
1 'polypeptide(L)'
;VGTIEPGGESAVRDVLPDLAAVARSLGFRFPDADLACVAGFGSSAWDRLFAGPRPAHLHPFPELRGPLHHAPATPGDVLLHIRAERMDVCYTWAAQLLDKL
;
A
#
# COMPACT_ATOMS: atom_id res chain seq x y z
N VAL A 1 6.07 -3.26 0.05
CA VAL A 1 5.97 -2.42 1.25
C VAL A 1 6.99 -1.30 1.12
N GLY A 2 6.68 -0.08 1.55
CA GLY A 2 7.56 1.07 1.45
C GLY A 2 7.47 1.98 2.67
N THR A 3 8.48 2.83 2.83
CA THR A 3 8.57 3.88 3.85
C THR A 3 8.41 5.24 3.17
N ILE A 4 7.70 6.16 3.81
CA ILE A 4 7.50 7.51 3.30
C ILE A 4 8.66 8.36 3.79
N GLU A 5 9.51 8.80 2.88
CA GLU A 5 10.58 9.74 3.17
C GLU A 5 10.02 11.04 3.78
N PRO A 6 10.75 11.73 4.66
CA PRO A 6 10.31 13.00 5.23
C PRO A 6 9.93 14.02 4.13
N GLY A 7 8.70 14.54 4.18
CA GLY A 7 8.16 15.46 3.18
C GLY A 7 7.44 14.78 2.01
N GLY A 8 7.49 13.45 1.91
CA GLY A 8 6.80 12.66 0.87
C GLY A 8 5.29 12.51 1.08
N GLU A 9 4.73 12.99 2.19
CA GLU A 9 3.33 12.79 2.54
C GLU A 9 2.35 13.41 1.53
N SER A 10 2.72 14.54 0.91
CA SER A 10 1.87 15.15 -0.12
C SER A 10 1.78 14.25 -1.35
N ALA A 11 2.93 13.79 -1.87
CA ALA A 11 2.98 12.91 -3.04
C ALA A 11 2.17 11.62 -2.80
N VAL A 12 2.29 11.03 -1.59
CA VAL A 12 1.49 9.86 -1.22
C VAL A 12 0.00 10.18 -1.20
N ARG A 13 -0.42 11.30 -0.61
CA ARG A 13 -1.84 11.72 -0.61
C ARG A 13 -2.37 11.93 -2.03
N ASP A 14 -1.57 12.57 -2.88
CA ASP A 14 -1.93 12.93 -4.25
C ASP A 14 -2.09 11.67 -5.13
N VAL A 15 -1.36 10.59 -4.85
CA VAL A 15 -1.47 9.32 -5.60
C VAL A 15 -2.61 8.40 -5.10
N LEU A 16 -3.22 8.65 -3.93
CA LEU A 16 -4.28 7.78 -3.41
C LEU A 16 -5.48 7.62 -4.36
N PRO A 17 -6.00 8.69 -5.02
CA PRO A 17 -7.08 8.55 -6.00
C PRO A 17 -6.66 7.71 -7.21
N ASP A 18 -5.37 7.74 -7.56
CA ASP A 18 -4.82 7.02 -8.71
C ASP A 18 -4.77 5.50 -8.52
N LEU A 19 -4.74 5.00 -7.27
CA LEU A 19 -4.79 3.56 -6.98
C LEU A 19 -5.96 2.88 -7.71
N ALA A 20 -7.15 3.47 -7.60
CA ALA A 20 -8.35 2.97 -8.27
C ALA A 20 -8.40 3.35 -9.75
N ALA A 21 -7.85 4.50 -10.14
CA ALA A 21 -7.84 4.95 -11.53
C ALA A 21 -6.96 4.06 -12.42
N VAL A 22 -5.74 3.75 -11.99
CA VAL A 22 -4.82 2.85 -12.68
C VAL A 22 -5.40 1.43 -12.76
N ALA A 23 -6.01 0.95 -11.66
CA ALA A 23 -6.66 -0.37 -11.64
C ALA A 23 -7.79 -0.45 -12.67
N ARG A 24 -8.65 0.57 -12.73
CA ARG A 24 -9.76 0.63 -13.70
C ARG A 24 -9.27 0.72 -15.14
N SER A 25 -8.23 1.51 -15.40
CA SER A 25 -7.63 1.66 -16.74
C SER A 25 -7.09 0.32 -17.27
N LEU A 26 -6.31 -0.39 -16.44
CA LEU A 26 -5.75 -1.69 -16.82
C LEU A 26 -6.81 -2.79 -16.84
N GLY A 27 -7.78 -2.78 -15.93
CA GLY A 27 -8.92 -3.71 -15.95
C GLY A 27 -9.77 -3.56 -17.21
N PHE A 28 -9.92 -2.34 -17.76
CA PHE A 28 -10.58 -2.14 -19.05
C PHE A 28 -9.79 -2.71 -20.23
N ARG A 29 -8.46 -2.59 -20.20
CA ARG A 29 -7.57 -3.12 -21.23
C ARG A 29 -7.42 -4.65 -21.16
N PHE A 30 -7.50 -5.21 -19.95
CA PHE A 30 -7.29 -6.62 -19.65
C PHE A 30 -8.43 -7.16 -18.76
N PRO A 31 -9.67 -7.28 -19.29
CA PRO A 31 -10.84 -7.64 -18.50
C PRO A 31 -10.74 -9.01 -17.82
N ASP A 32 -10.04 -9.96 -18.44
CA ASP A 32 -9.88 -11.32 -17.91
C ASP A 32 -8.69 -11.48 -16.95
N ALA A 33 -7.97 -10.39 -16.62
CA ALA A 33 -6.80 -10.46 -15.75
C ALA A 33 -7.14 -10.45 -14.25
N ASP A 34 -8.40 -10.25 -13.87
CA ASP A 34 -8.86 -10.17 -12.47
C ASP A 34 -7.97 -9.29 -11.57
N LEU A 35 -7.64 -8.08 -12.06
CA LEU A 35 -6.75 -7.16 -11.36
C LEU A 35 -7.41 -6.59 -10.10
N ALA A 36 -6.77 -6.80 -8.95
CA ALA A 36 -7.14 -6.21 -7.67
C ALA A 36 -5.92 -5.61 -6.97
N CYS A 37 -6.12 -4.45 -6.33
CA CYS A 37 -5.13 -3.86 -5.43
C CYS A 37 -5.79 -3.49 -4.10
N VAL A 38 -5.13 -3.85 -3.00
CA VAL A 38 -5.47 -3.38 -1.64
C VAL A 38 -4.29 -2.57 -1.11
N ALA A 39 -4.57 -1.33 -0.70
CA ALA A 39 -3.61 -0.48 -0.01
C ALA A 39 -3.80 -0.55 1.51
N GLY A 40 -2.71 -0.78 2.24
CA GLY A 40 -2.65 -0.72 3.69
C GLY A 40 -1.72 0.41 4.14
N PHE A 41 -2.08 1.07 5.24
CA PHE A 41 -1.30 2.18 5.82
C PHE A 41 -0.86 1.83 7.23
N GLY A 42 0.43 2.03 7.50
CA GLY A 42 1.03 1.78 8.80
C GLY A 42 0.47 2.70 9.87
N SER A 43 0.50 2.22 11.12
CA SER A 43 0.00 2.96 12.28
C SER A 43 0.61 4.36 12.41
N SER A 44 1.94 4.49 12.22
CA SER A 44 2.65 5.76 12.32
C SER A 44 2.45 6.63 11.07
N ALA A 45 2.29 6.01 9.90
CA ALA A 45 1.99 6.72 8.65
C ALA A 45 0.59 7.33 8.66
N TRP A 46 -0.37 6.69 9.32
CA TRP A 46 -1.75 7.15 9.40
C TRP A 46 -1.85 8.58 9.93
N ASP A 47 -1.13 8.89 11.02
CA ASP A 47 -1.16 10.21 11.65
C ASP A 47 -0.48 11.30 10.79
N ARG A 48 0.39 10.90 9.86
CA ARG A 48 1.05 11.79 8.89
C ARG A 48 0.20 12.03 7.64
N LEU A 49 -0.60 11.04 7.24
CA LEU A 49 -1.33 11.03 5.97
C LEU A 49 -2.77 11.50 6.08
N PHE A 50 -3.47 11.17 7.16
CA PHE A 50 -4.92 11.34 7.27
C PHE A 50 -5.31 12.25 8.45
N ALA A 51 -6.40 12.98 8.25
CA ALA A 51 -7.10 13.69 9.31
C ALA A 51 -8.41 12.95 9.66
N GLY A 52 -8.90 13.12 10.89
CA GLY A 52 -10.17 12.55 11.34
C GLY A 52 -10.01 11.35 12.29
N PRO A 53 -11.12 10.61 12.56
CA PRO A 53 -11.11 9.56 13.55
C PRO A 53 -10.23 8.39 13.10
N ARG A 54 -9.29 8.02 13.97
CA ARG A 54 -8.40 6.89 13.77
C ARG A 54 -9.15 5.56 13.96
N PRO A 55 -8.87 4.50 13.17
CA PRO A 55 -9.45 3.19 13.41
C PRO A 55 -9.08 2.69 14.81
N ALA A 56 -10.06 2.19 15.56
CA ALA A 56 -9.95 1.94 17.00
C ALA A 56 -8.81 0.97 17.40
N HIS A 57 -8.44 0.05 16.51
CA HIS A 57 -7.40 -0.95 16.75
C HIS A 57 -6.16 -0.76 15.86
N LEU A 58 -5.98 0.43 15.26
CA LEU A 58 -4.79 0.68 14.45
C LEU A 58 -3.58 0.97 15.34
N HIS A 59 -2.70 -0.02 15.47
CA HIS A 59 -1.45 0.06 16.21
C HIS A 59 -0.30 -0.62 15.45
N PRO A 60 0.97 -0.33 15.77
CA PRO A 60 2.10 -1.07 15.21
C PRO A 60 2.02 -2.56 15.55
N PHE A 61 2.67 -3.41 14.75
CA PHE A 61 2.76 -4.82 15.06
C PHE A 61 3.41 -5.04 16.44
N PRO A 62 2.73 -5.75 17.38
CA PRO A 62 3.33 -6.06 18.67
C PRO A 62 4.39 -7.15 18.46
N GLU A 63 5.64 -6.80 18.69
CA GLU A 63 6.75 -7.73 18.62
C GLU A 63 6.55 -8.92 19.56
N LEU A 64 6.76 -10.14 19.06
CA LEU A 64 6.58 -11.37 19.85
C LEU A 64 7.93 -12.06 20.05
N ARG A 65 8.32 -12.26 21.30
CA ARG A 65 9.57 -12.94 21.68
C ARG A 65 9.26 -14.23 22.44
N GLY A 66 9.44 -15.36 21.76
CA GLY A 66 9.36 -16.69 22.35
C GLY A 66 10.73 -17.23 22.77
N PRO A 67 10.78 -18.41 23.40
CA PRO A 67 12.04 -19.05 23.82
C PRO A 67 12.94 -19.48 22.65
N LEU A 68 12.36 -19.74 21.47
CA LEU A 68 13.09 -20.17 20.27
C LEU A 68 12.91 -19.22 19.07
N HIS A 69 11.73 -18.60 18.94
CA HIS A 69 11.36 -17.79 17.78
C HIS A 69 11.09 -16.34 18.18
N HIS A 70 11.41 -15.45 17.25
CA HIS A 70 11.21 -14.02 17.36
C HIS A 70 10.44 -13.53 16.13
N ALA A 71 9.30 -12.89 16.35
CA ALA A 71 8.57 -12.14 15.34
C ALA A 71 8.87 -10.64 15.52
N PRO A 72 9.84 -10.09 14.78
CA PRO A 72 10.22 -8.69 14.90
C PRO A 72 9.13 -7.76 14.34
N ALA A 73 9.03 -6.55 14.91
CA ALA A 73 8.32 -5.45 14.27
C ALA A 73 9.27 -4.77 13.26
N THR A 74 8.95 -4.84 11.97
CA THR A 74 9.74 -4.21 10.90
C THR A 74 9.05 -2.94 10.38
N PRO A 75 9.80 -1.91 9.94
CA PRO A 75 9.22 -0.70 9.37
C PRO A 75 8.34 -0.96 8.14
N GLY A 76 7.28 -0.15 7.97
CA GLY A 76 6.41 -0.18 6.81
C GLY A 76 5.28 0.84 6.93
N ASP A 77 5.31 1.86 6.07
CA ASP A 77 4.31 2.93 6.05
C ASP A 77 3.18 2.63 5.05
N VAL A 78 3.51 2.07 3.89
CA VAL A 78 2.55 1.72 2.83
C VAL A 78 2.75 0.28 2.36
N LEU A 79 1.66 -0.48 2.31
CA LEU A 79 1.59 -1.81 1.71
C LEU A 79 0.67 -1.76 0.49
N LEU A 80 1.17 -2.21 -0.66
CA LEU A 80 0.36 -2.45 -1.85
C LEU A 80 0.33 -3.96 -2.08
N HIS A 81 -0.86 -4.56 -1.95
CA HIS A 81 -1.09 -5.95 -2.30
C HIS A 81 -1.80 -6.01 -3.65
N ILE A 82 -1.06 -6.36 -4.69
CA ILE A 82 -1.52 -6.40 -6.07
C ILE A 82 -1.66 -7.86 -6.50
N ARG A 83 -2.79 -8.21 -7.11
CA ARG A 83 -3.05 -9.54 -7.66
C ARG A 83 -3.70 -9.41 -9.04
N ALA A 84 -3.36 -10.34 -9.92
CA ALA A 84 -3.97 -10.55 -11.22
C ALA A 84 -3.60 -11.95 -11.70
N GLU A 85 -4.36 -12.52 -12.63
CA GLU A 85 -4.07 -13.77 -13.33
C GLU A 85 -2.79 -13.70 -14.18
N ARG A 86 -2.31 -12.48 -14.45
CA ARG A 86 -1.08 -12.23 -15.19
C ARG A 86 -0.15 -11.28 -14.46
N MET A 87 1.09 -11.74 -14.26
CA MET A 87 2.12 -10.96 -13.55
C MET A 87 2.50 -9.66 -14.28
N ASP A 88 2.43 -9.64 -15.62
CA ASP A 88 2.73 -8.43 -16.39
C ASP A 88 1.72 -7.31 -16.12
N VAL A 89 0.46 -7.64 -15.84
CA VAL A 89 -0.57 -6.69 -15.42
C VAL A 89 -0.27 -6.15 -14.01
N CYS A 90 0.14 -7.01 -13.07
CA CYS A 90 0.60 -6.57 -11.73
C CYS A 90 1.77 -5.59 -11.84
N TYR A 91 2.77 -5.93 -12.63
CA TYR A 91 3.94 -5.07 -12.86
C TYR A 91 3.55 -3.74 -13.50
N THR A 92 2.72 -3.78 -14.55
CA THR A 92 2.27 -2.58 -15.27
C THR A 92 1.51 -1.64 -14.36
N TRP A 93 0.64 -2.18 -13.48
CA TRP A 93 -0.08 -1.37 -12.49
C TRP A 93 0.89 -0.70 -11.51
N ALA A 94 1.86 -1.46 -10.98
CA ALA A 94 2.84 -0.94 -10.04
C ALA A 94 3.73 0.15 -10.66
N ALA A 95 4.21 -0.08 -11.90
CA ALA A 95 5.03 0.87 -12.63
C ALA A 95 4.27 2.19 -12.88
N GLN A 96 3.03 2.13 -13.38
CA GLN A 96 2.23 3.32 -13.63
C GLN A 96 1.92 4.12 -12.35
N LEU A 97 1.74 3.44 -11.22
CA LEU A 97 1.55 4.12 -9.94
C LEU A 97 2.85 4.78 -9.46
N LEU A 98 3.99 4.09 -9.58
CA LEU A 98 5.29 4.61 -9.17
C LEU A 98 5.74 5.81 -10.02
N ASP A 99 5.41 5.86 -11.31
CA ASP A 99 5.69 7.02 -12.18
C ASP A 99 4.97 8.32 -11.73
N LYS A 100 4.00 8.21 -10.81
CA LYS A 100 3.25 9.33 -10.24
C LYS A 100 3.75 9.78 -8.86
N LEU A 101 4.78 9.12 -8.32
CA LEU A 101 5.42 9.39 -7.02
C LEU A 101 6.78 10.05 -7.20
#